data_AF-X0QY32-F1
#
_entry.id   AF-X0QY32-F1
#
_cell.length_a   1.000
_cell.length_b   1.000
_cell.length_c   1.000
_cell.angle_alpha   90.00
_cell.angle_beta   90.00
_cell.angle_gamma   90.00
#
_symmetry.space_group_name_H-M   'P 1'
#
loop_
_entity.id
_entity.type
_entity.pdbx_description
1 polymer ?
#
loop_
_entity_poly.entity_id
_entity_poly.type
_entity_poly.pdbx_seq_one_letter_code
_entity_poly.pdbx_strand_id
1 'polypeptide(L)'
;MGMALGNTITQTARAFDILAMNNGQPDWDNLIGIIKVWGVAQVVVGLPLNMDGTSSMLSKRAHKFARRLAHRVMEQHLPVTVSLCDERLTSIEAREIAWDNGWIKNERDPIDDISACILMSTYFADPNSSIAIDAIKAE
;
A
#
# COMPACT_ATOMS: atom_id res chain seq x y z
N MET A 1 -0.58 9.80 1.27
CA MET A 1 -0.74 8.32 1.23
C MET A 1 0.57 7.75 1.74
N GLY A 2 0.57 7.02 2.86
CA GLY A 2 1.81 6.50 3.41
C GLY A 2 2.44 5.42 2.53
N MET A 3 3.77 5.36 2.53
CA MET A 3 4.55 4.33 1.87
C MET A 3 5.48 3.66 2.86
N ALA A 4 5.67 2.36 2.69
CA ALA A 4 6.66 1.57 3.41
C ALA A 4 7.52 0.79 2.41
N LEU A 5 8.76 0.52 2.80
CA LEU A 5 9.64 -0.41 2.09
C LEU A 5 9.66 -1.72 2.86
N GLY A 6 9.30 -2.81 2.20
CA GLY A 6 9.41 -4.16 2.73
C GLY A 6 10.66 -4.87 2.20
N ASN A 7 11.25 -5.71 3.03
CA ASN A 7 12.31 -6.63 2.64
C ASN A 7 11.78 -8.06 2.77
N THR A 8 11.72 -8.77 1.64
CA THR A 8 11.17 -10.14 1.56
C THR A 8 12.05 -11.18 2.24
N ILE A 9 13.35 -10.92 2.40
CA ILE A 9 14.30 -11.84 3.05
C ILE A 9 14.11 -11.79 4.57
N THR A 10 14.03 -10.59 5.14
CA THR A 10 13.87 -10.40 6.59
C THR A 10 12.41 -10.37 7.02
N GLN A 11 11.47 -10.30 6.08
CA GLN A 11 10.03 -10.14 6.32
C GLN A 11 9.71 -8.93 7.19
N THR A 12 10.48 -7.86 7.04
CA THR A 12 10.31 -6.61 7.81
C THR A 12 9.90 -5.47 6.90
N ALA A 13 9.04 -4.59 7.41
CA ALA A 13 8.68 -3.35 6.76
C ALA A 13 9.20 -2.15 7.55
N ARG A 14 9.55 -1.07 6.85
CA ARG A 14 9.91 0.21 7.45
C ARG A 14 9.16 1.34 6.77
N ALA A 15 8.78 2.36 7.54
CA ALA A 15 8.21 3.59 7.01
C ALA A 15 9.22 4.20 6.04
N PHE A 16 8.74 4.68 4.89
CA PHE A 16 9.60 5.24 3.86
C PHE A 16 9.34 6.72 3.68
N ASP A 17 8.16 7.08 3.19
CA ASP A 17 7.78 8.47 2.94
C ASP A 17 6.27 8.59 2.76
N ILE A 18 5.75 9.82 2.76
CA ILE A 18 4.36 10.10 2.44
C ILE A 18 4.28 10.52 0.98
N LEU A 19 3.61 9.72 0.16
CA LEU A 19 3.28 10.09 -1.21
C LEU A 19 2.25 11.20 -1.22
N ALA A 20 2.68 12.38 -1.66
CA ALA A 20 1.79 13.53 -1.86
C ALA A 20 0.75 13.22 -2.94
N MET A 21 -0.53 13.46 -2.63
CA MET A 21 -1.65 13.20 -3.52
C MET A 21 -2.38 14.49 -3.83
N ASN A 22 -2.54 14.81 -5.12
CA ASN A 22 -3.37 15.92 -5.59
C ASN A 22 -4.64 15.36 -6.24
N ASN A 23 -5.81 15.57 -5.61
CA ASN A 23 -7.10 15.04 -6.08
C ASN A 23 -7.07 13.54 -6.44
N GLY A 24 -6.37 12.74 -5.63
CA GLY A 24 -6.24 11.29 -5.84
C GLY A 24 -5.26 10.89 -6.94
N GLN A 25 -4.37 11.79 -7.37
CA GLN A 25 -3.26 11.49 -8.28
C GLN A 25 -1.93 11.84 -7.61
N PRO A 26 -0.95 10.93 -7.59
CA PRO A 26 0.42 11.26 -7.19
C PRO A 26 1.17 11.96 -8.33
N ASP A 27 2.36 12.45 -8.00
CA ASP A 27 3.41 12.61 -9.01
C ASP A 27 3.88 11.21 -9.47
N TRP A 28 3.45 10.82 -10.67
CA TRP A 28 3.76 9.51 -11.24
C TRP A 28 5.24 9.36 -11.59
N ASP A 29 5.88 10.43 -12.05
CA ASP A 29 7.29 10.37 -12.48
C ASP A 29 8.19 10.19 -11.26
N ASN A 30 7.87 10.90 -10.16
CA ASN A 30 8.53 10.69 -8.88
C ASN A 30 8.35 9.25 -8.37
N LEU A 31 7.11 8.73 -8.37
CA LEU A 31 6.83 7.36 -7.90
C LEU A 31 7.56 6.29 -8.72
N ILE A 32 7.56 6.43 -10.06
CA ILE A 32 8.31 5.53 -10.94
C ILE A 32 9.82 5.68 -10.71
N GLY A 33 10.32 6.88 -10.46
CA GLY A 33 11.71 7.13 -10.08
C GLY A 33 12.10 6.36 -8.81
N ILE A 34 11.27 6.43 -7.77
CA ILE A 34 11.46 5.67 -6.51
C ILE A 34 11.51 4.17 -6.80
N ILE A 35 10.55 3.63 -7.56
CA ILE A 35 10.49 2.20 -7.93
C ILE A 35 11.78 1.75 -8.62
N LYS A 36 12.29 2.56 -9.57
CA LYS A 36 13.53 2.26 -10.30
C LYS A 36 14.77 2.31 -9.38
N VAL A 37 14.91 3.37 -8.60
CA VAL A 37 16.08 3.59 -7.71
C VAL A 37 16.19 2.49 -6.67
N TRP A 38 15.07 2.08 -6.09
CA TRP A 38 15.04 1.03 -5.07
C TRP A 38 14.97 -0.40 -5.63
N GLY A 39 14.86 -0.55 -6.96
CA GLY A 39 14.75 -1.86 -7.59
C GLY A 39 13.54 -2.66 -7.11
N VAL A 40 12.41 -1.98 -6.88
CA VAL A 40 11.19 -2.59 -6.33
C VAL A 40 10.66 -3.64 -7.32
N ALA A 41 10.52 -4.88 -6.87
CA ALA A 41 9.98 -5.98 -7.69
C ALA A 41 8.44 -6.10 -7.60
N GLN A 42 7.85 -5.64 -6.49
CA GLN A 42 6.42 -5.72 -6.25
C GLN A 42 5.93 -4.51 -5.47
N VAL A 43 4.77 -3.98 -5.87
CA VAL A 43 4.05 -2.94 -5.16
C VAL A 43 2.74 -3.51 -4.64
N VAL A 44 2.52 -3.38 -3.33
CA VAL A 44 1.28 -3.77 -2.67
C VAL A 44 0.51 -2.50 -2.30
N VAL A 45 -0.75 -2.42 -2.73
CA VAL A 45 -1.66 -1.32 -2.43
C VAL A 45 -2.75 -1.83 -1.50
N GLY A 46 -2.96 -1.15 -0.37
CA GLY A 46 -4.02 -1.48 0.57
C GLY A 46 -5.41 -1.31 -0.05
N LEU A 47 -6.27 -2.30 0.13
CA LEU A 47 -7.65 -2.29 -0.30
C LEU A 47 -8.54 -2.19 0.95
N PRO A 48 -8.88 -0.97 1.41
CA PRO A 48 -9.68 -0.79 2.61
C PRO A 48 -11.11 -1.22 2.33
N LEU A 49 -11.49 -2.42 2.77
CA LEU A 49 -12.85 -2.95 2.65
C LEU A 49 -13.65 -2.63 3.91
N ASN A 50 -14.97 -2.59 3.78
CA ASN A 50 -15.83 -2.58 4.95
C ASN A 50 -15.73 -3.94 5.67
N MET A 51 -16.14 -4.01 6.95
CA MET A 51 -16.11 -5.25 7.73
C MET A 51 -16.93 -6.40 7.15
N ASP A 52 -17.94 -6.08 6.34
CA ASP A 52 -18.76 -7.04 5.60
C ASP A 52 -18.17 -7.44 4.22
N GLY A 53 -16.96 -6.96 3.90
CA GLY A 53 -16.27 -7.19 2.63
C GLY A 53 -16.75 -6.31 1.48
N THR A 54 -17.71 -5.40 1.69
CA THR A 54 -18.23 -4.54 0.63
C THR A 54 -17.27 -3.41 0.27
N SER A 55 -17.31 -2.96 -0.98
CA SER A 55 -16.45 -1.87 -1.47
C SER A 55 -16.93 -0.51 -0.93
N SER A 56 -15.99 0.28 -0.41
CA SER A 56 -16.18 1.67 -0.03
C SER A 56 -15.73 2.63 -1.15
N MET A 57 -16.01 3.93 -0.99
CA MET A 57 -15.46 4.97 -1.86
C MET A 57 -13.92 5.00 -1.84
N LEU A 58 -13.31 4.63 -0.71
CA LEU A 58 -11.86 4.51 -0.59
C LEU A 58 -11.35 3.28 -1.34
N SER A 59 -12.03 2.13 -1.25
CA SER A 59 -11.66 0.93 -2.01
C SER A 59 -11.66 1.20 -3.51
N LYS A 60 -12.67 1.93 -4.02
CA LYS A 60 -12.73 2.33 -5.44
C LYS A 60 -11.55 3.22 -5.85
N ARG A 61 -11.12 4.13 -4.96
CA ARG A 61 -9.94 4.97 -5.21
C ARG A 61 -8.65 4.16 -5.19
N ALA A 62 -8.51 3.21 -4.26
CA ALA A 62 -7.37 2.30 -4.19
C ALA A 62 -7.26 1.43 -5.46
N HIS A 63 -8.37 0.83 -5.90
CA HIS A 63 -8.42 0.10 -7.18
C HIS A 63 -7.99 0.98 -8.37
N LYS A 64 -8.53 2.19 -8.47
CA LYS A 64 -8.18 3.11 -9.56
C LYS A 64 -6.71 3.49 -9.53
N PHE A 65 -6.15 3.73 -8.35
CA PHE A 65 -4.73 4.01 -8.16
C PHE A 65 -3.88 2.82 -8.60
N ALA A 66 -4.16 1.61 -8.11
CA ALA A 66 -3.41 0.41 -8.42
C ALA A 66 -3.44 0.07 -9.92
N ARG A 67 -4.60 0.21 -10.58
CA ARG A 67 -4.72 0.04 -12.05
C ARG A 67 -3.89 1.05 -12.83
N ARG A 68 -3.89 2.32 -12.41
CA ARG A 68 -3.08 3.37 -13.04
C ARG A 68 -1.59 3.11 -12.85
N LEU A 69 -1.18 2.69 -11.65
CA LEU A 69 0.21 2.35 -11.38
C LEU A 69 0.66 1.16 -12.23
N ALA A 70 -0.13 0.10 -12.31
CA ALA A 70 0.15 -1.07 -13.15
C ALA A 70 0.34 -0.66 -14.62
N HIS A 71 -0.53 0.19 -15.14
CA HIS A 71 -0.39 0.74 -16.50
C HIS A 71 0.91 1.51 -16.68
N ARG A 72 1.26 2.40 -15.74
CA ARG A 72 2.49 3.21 -15.81
C ARG A 72 3.75 2.35 -15.75
N VAL A 73 3.78 1.34 -14.89
CA VAL A 73 4.86 0.36 -14.79
C VAL A 73 5.03 -0.40 -16.11
N MET A 74 3.92 -0.84 -16.72
CA MET A 74 3.90 -1.52 -18.01
C MET A 74 4.42 -0.61 -19.14
N GLU A 75 3.96 0.64 -19.23
CA GLU A 75 4.45 1.63 -20.21
C GLU A 75 5.98 1.83 -20.09
N GLN A 76 6.51 1.77 -18.88
CA GLN A 76 7.94 1.90 -18.60
C GLN A 76 8.72 0.58 -18.77
N HIS A 77 8.06 -0.51 -19.19
CA HIS A 77 8.63 -1.84 -19.36
C HIS A 77 9.36 -2.35 -18.11
N LEU A 78 8.85 -1.98 -16.94
CA LEU A 78 9.42 -2.39 -15.67
C LEU A 78 8.85 -3.75 -15.24
N PRO A 79 9.68 -4.71 -14.79
CA PRO A 79 9.22 -6.02 -14.34
C PRO A 79 8.68 -5.94 -12.91
N VAL A 80 7.66 -5.11 -12.68
CA VAL A 80 7.08 -4.88 -11.34
C VAL A 80 5.63 -5.33 -11.32
N THR A 81 5.29 -6.18 -10.36
CA THR A 81 3.91 -6.61 -10.15
C THR A 81 3.21 -5.63 -9.22
N VAL A 82 2.00 -5.19 -9.58
CA VAL A 82 1.15 -4.37 -8.71
C VAL A 82 -0.01 -5.22 -8.20
N SER A 83 -0.17 -5.30 -6.89
CA SER A 83 -1.19 -6.10 -6.22
C SER A 83 -2.05 -5.27 -5.27
N LEU A 84 -3.30 -5.68 -5.08
CA LEU A 84 -4.17 -5.18 -4.02
C LEU A 84 -4.16 -6.17 -2.87
N CYS A 85 -3.92 -5.69 -1.65
CA CYS A 85 -3.98 -6.51 -0.44
C CYS A 85 -5.20 -6.10 0.38
N ASP A 86 -5.98 -7.09 0.82
CA ASP A 86 -7.13 -6.84 1.70
C ASP A 86 -6.64 -6.15 2.99
N GLU A 87 -7.22 -4.99 3.28
CA GLU A 87 -6.94 -4.20 4.47
C GLU A 87 -8.24 -4.08 5.27
N ARG A 88 -8.31 -4.82 6.38
CA ARG A 88 -9.47 -4.80 7.31
C ARG A 88 -9.19 -4.10 8.62
N LEU A 89 -7.95 -3.68 8.84
CA LEU A 89 -7.59 -2.91 10.02
C LEU A 89 -8.24 -1.54 9.95
N THR A 90 -8.98 -1.21 10.99
CA THR A 90 -9.52 0.14 11.17
C THR A 90 -8.38 1.10 11.54
N SER A 91 -8.55 2.39 11.24
CA SER A 91 -7.58 3.42 11.67
C SER A 91 -7.44 3.53 13.19
N ILE A 92 -8.39 2.97 13.96
CA ILE A 92 -8.33 2.85 15.41
C ILE A 92 -7.36 1.74 15.79
N GLU A 93 -7.56 0.52 15.28
CA GLU A 93 -6.68 -0.62 15.55
C GLU A 93 -5.25 -0.37 15.09
N ALA A 94 -5.06 0.23 13.91
CA ALA A 94 -3.73 0.61 13.43
C ALA A 94 -3.02 1.60 14.37
N ARG A 95 -3.79 2.51 15.00
CA ARG A 95 -3.26 3.45 16.00
C ARG A 95 -2.93 2.76 17.32
N GLU A 96 -3.77 1.83 17.77
CA GLU A 96 -3.50 1.03 18.98
C GLU A 96 -2.21 0.20 18.80
N ILE A 97 -2.07 -0.49 17.66
CA ILE A 97 -0.84 -1.21 17.32
C ILE A 97 0.36 -0.26 17.31
N ALA A 98 0.23 0.92 16.71
CA ALA A 98 1.30 1.92 16.67
C ALA A 98 1.71 2.40 18.07
N TRP A 99 0.72 2.59 18.96
CA TRP A 99 0.95 3.00 20.34
C TRP A 99 1.65 1.91 21.14
N ASP A 100 1.18 0.68 21.06
CA ASP A 100 1.72 -0.47 21.79
C ASP A 100 3.17 -0.80 21.37
N ASN A 101 3.50 -0.59 20.10
CA ASN A 101 4.86 -0.74 19.59
C ASN A 101 5.75 0.49 19.85
N GLY A 102 5.21 1.56 20.45
CA GLY A 102 5.92 2.81 20.73
C GLY A 102 6.31 3.60 19.47
N TRP A 103 5.63 3.37 18.35
CA TRP A 103 5.87 4.06 17.08
C TRP A 103 5.28 5.48 17.09
N ILE A 104 4.24 5.70 17.89
CA ILE A 104 3.68 7.04 18.17
C ILE A 104 3.75 7.35 19.67
N LYS A 105 3.76 8.63 20.01
CA LYS A 105 3.80 9.10 21.41
C LYS A 105 2.57 9.93 21.79
N ASN A 106 1.89 10.49 20.79
CA ASN A 106 0.66 11.26 20.97
C ASN A 106 -0.45 10.73 20.06
N GLU A 107 -1.70 10.86 20.48
CA GLU A 107 -2.87 10.35 19.73
C GLU A 107 -3.02 11.00 18.34
N ARG A 108 -2.48 12.22 18.20
CA ARG A 108 -2.53 13.03 16.97
C ARG A 108 -1.34 12.84 16.06
N ASP A 109 -0.38 11.99 16.42
CA ASP A 109 0.75 11.71 15.55
C ASP A 109 0.22 11.05 14.24
N PRO A 110 0.80 11.39 13.08
CA PRO A 110 0.41 10.79 11.81
C PRO A 110 0.75 9.29 11.83
N ILE A 111 -0.16 8.48 11.28
CA ILE A 111 -0.02 7.02 11.23
C ILE A 111 -0.04 6.46 9.79
N ASP A 112 -0.09 7.32 8.77
CA ASP A 112 -0.31 6.87 7.38
C ASP A 112 0.82 5.94 6.88
N ASP A 113 2.07 6.28 7.19
CA ASP A 113 3.27 5.49 6.89
C ASP A 113 3.39 4.25 7.78
N ILE A 114 2.93 4.34 9.03
CA ILE A 114 2.81 3.21 9.95
C ILE A 114 1.76 2.20 9.44
N SER A 115 0.60 2.67 8.98
CA SER A 115 -0.42 1.82 8.37
C SER A 115 0.13 1.09 7.15
N ALA A 116 0.99 1.73 6.34
CA ALA A 116 1.68 1.07 5.24
C ALA A 116 2.64 -0.03 5.73
N CYS A 117 3.30 0.15 6.89
CA CYS A 117 4.13 -0.90 7.50
C CYS A 117 3.30 -2.07 8.01
N ILE A 118 2.16 -1.79 8.62
CA ILE A 118 1.24 -2.81 9.13
C ILE A 118 0.68 -3.62 7.96
N LEU A 119 0.21 -2.95 6.89
CA LEU A 119 -0.23 -3.59 5.66
C LEU A 119 0.84 -4.54 5.11
N MET A 120 2.09 -4.07 5.03
CA MET A 120 3.19 -4.87 4.49
C MET A 120 3.53 -6.07 5.41
N SER A 121 3.38 -5.91 6.73
CA SER A 121 3.56 -6.99 7.69
C SER A 121 2.47 -8.05 7.55
N THR A 122 1.22 -7.63 7.36
CA THR A 122 0.09 -8.53 7.03
C THR A 122 0.35 -9.28 5.73
N TYR A 123 0.82 -8.58 4.70
CA TYR A 123 1.19 -9.21 3.43
C TYR A 123 2.32 -10.24 3.59
N PHE A 124 3.34 -9.97 4.41
CA PHE A 124 4.40 -10.95 4.66
C PHE A 124 3.91 -12.15 5.48
N ALA A 125 2.97 -11.95 6.40
CA ALA A 125 2.36 -13.03 7.16
C ALA A 125 1.47 -13.95 6.30
N ASP A 126 0.73 -13.39 5.35
CA ASP A 126 -0.04 -14.15 4.37
C ASP A 126 0.01 -13.49 2.98
N PRO A 127 0.93 -13.90 2.09
CA PRO A 127 1.02 -13.35 0.75
C PRO A 127 -0.21 -13.61 -0.14
N ASN A 128 -1.04 -14.61 0.21
CA ASN A 128 -2.27 -14.94 -0.53
C ASN A 128 -3.41 -13.95 -0.25
N SER A 129 -3.25 -13.09 0.77
CA SER A 129 -4.15 -11.96 1.05
C SER A 129 -4.12 -10.87 -0.04
N SER A 130 -3.21 -10.99 -1.02
CA SER A 130 -3.10 -10.06 -2.13
C SER A 130 -3.46 -10.69 -3.48
N ILE A 131 -4.03 -9.86 -4.36
CA ILE A 131 -4.36 -10.21 -5.73
C ILE A 131 -3.67 -9.26 -6.71
N ALA A 132 -2.97 -9.80 -7.69
CA ALA A 132 -2.30 -9.02 -8.72
C ALA A 132 -3.33 -8.36 -9.66
N ILE A 133 -3.07 -7.12 -10.06
CA ILE A 133 -4.01 -6.32 -10.86
C ILE A 133 -4.31 -6.94 -12.23
N ASP A 134 -3.33 -7.60 -12.84
CA ASP A 134 -3.45 -8.32 -14.10
C ASP A 134 -4.34 -9.58 -14.00
N ALA A 135 -4.43 -10.19 -12.81
CA ALA A 135 -5.33 -11.30 -12.52
C ALA A 135 -6.78 -10.86 -12.27
N ILE A 136 -7.03 -9.57 -12.01
CA ILE A 136 -8.38 -9.02 -11.82
C ILE A 136 -9.03 -8.82 -13.18
N LYS A 137 -10.03 -9.64 -13.51
CA LYS A 137 -10.85 -9.47 -14.71
C LYS A 137 -11.45 -8.06 -14.73
N ALA A 138 -11.39 -7.40 -15.89
CA ALA A 138 -12.12 -6.16 -16.09
C ALA A 138 -13.62 -6.48 -16.11
N GLU A 139 -14.37 -5.93 -15.15
CA GLU A 139 -15.82 -5.75 -15.27
C GLU A 139 -16.14 -4.63 -16.26
#